data_AF-A0A379CAY9-F1
#
_entry.id   AF-A0A379CAY9-F1
#
_cell.length_a   1.000
_cell.length_b   1.000
_cell.length_c   1.000
_cell.angle_alpha   90.00
_cell.angle_beta   90.00
_cell.angle_gamma   90.00
#
_symmetry.space_group_name_H-M   'P 1'
#
loop_
_entity.id
_entity.type
_entity.pdbx_description
1 polymer ?
#
loop_
_entity_poly.entity_id
_entity_poly.type
_entity_poly.pdbx_seq_one_letter_code
_entity_poly.pdbx_strand_id
1 'polypeptide(L)'
;MKTVITYGSFDLFHQGHINLLKRAKAFGDKLIVGVTSELYDRERGKFNVVNSLEERVKTIQNLPFVDEVIIEYDKDQKPKDIQELNVDVFVIGDDWKGHFDYLKDFCEVIYLPRTPRISSTQLRQDLNEINIGVIGTGRIANRFVSSIDEHCNVIVKSAFSRNIQNVNDFITRNGISYGFDDIDKFLNSGIDAVYIASPHQTHFEYAKKCILSNKHVLCEKPVTLNKCELEELIILAEQQNVVFMEAIKTAFLPAFSQLLSELESGIIGDILEVRATFTKLVDDKNAREYDCDFGGATNELASYPLLLATKVLGNVKDISFYPIMEDKVDIANRIVTTHENGNIAISTVGIGMKQEGCAVISGTKGYIYIPAPWWLTKKFFIRFENTHKEIELFYDFVGDGLHYEISEFVVMIRRQKTCSDILSCDEMKEINKVISKFQEEKA
;
A
#
# COMPACT_ATOMS: atom_id res chain seq x y z
N MET A 1 -12.70 18.10 -37.55
CA MET A 1 -12.74 18.50 -36.13
C MET A 1 -11.47 17.96 -35.52
N LYS A 2 -10.54 18.82 -35.11
CA LYS A 2 -9.22 18.43 -34.62
C LYS A 2 -9.31 18.08 -33.13
N THR A 3 -8.98 16.86 -32.74
CA THR A 3 -9.08 16.37 -31.36
C THR A 3 -7.72 16.44 -30.67
N VAL A 4 -7.69 17.03 -29.48
CA VAL A 4 -6.50 17.18 -28.65
C VAL A 4 -6.67 16.34 -27.39
N ILE A 5 -5.61 15.65 -26.96
CA ILE A 5 -5.55 14.96 -25.68
C ILE A 5 -4.37 15.46 -24.83
N THR A 6 -4.55 15.46 -23.52
CA THR A 6 -3.48 15.71 -22.55
C THR A 6 -3.71 14.89 -21.29
N TYR A 7 -2.64 14.61 -20.53
CA TYR A 7 -2.70 13.78 -19.34
C TYR A 7 -2.04 14.45 -18.14
N GLY A 8 -2.52 14.10 -16.96
CA GLY A 8 -1.86 14.46 -15.71
C GLY A 8 -2.66 14.06 -14.48
N SER A 9 -2.02 14.20 -13.31
CA SER A 9 -2.72 13.96 -12.05
C SER A 9 -3.73 15.06 -11.74
N PHE A 10 -3.43 16.32 -12.10
CA PHE A 10 -4.29 17.48 -11.79
C PHE A 10 -4.63 17.67 -10.30
N ASP A 11 -3.82 17.09 -9.42
CA ASP A 11 -3.90 17.21 -7.96
C ASP A 11 -3.66 18.64 -7.46
N LEU A 12 -4.37 19.06 -6.40
CA LEU A 12 -4.38 20.45 -5.89
C LEU A 12 -4.55 21.46 -7.04
N PHE A 13 -5.70 21.35 -7.71
CA PHE A 13 -5.95 22.06 -8.96
C PHE A 13 -5.76 23.57 -8.83
N HIS A 14 -4.99 24.14 -9.75
CA HIS A 14 -4.45 25.49 -9.64
C HIS A 14 -4.28 26.14 -11.01
N GLN A 15 -3.97 27.44 -11.04
CA GLN A 15 -3.90 28.24 -12.27
C GLN A 15 -2.90 27.68 -13.31
N GLY A 16 -1.83 26.99 -12.86
CA GLY A 16 -0.89 26.30 -13.75
C GLY A 16 -1.56 25.23 -14.61
N HIS A 17 -2.45 24.43 -14.02
CA HIS A 17 -3.23 23.42 -14.76
C HIS A 17 -4.22 24.08 -15.72
N ILE A 18 -4.93 25.12 -15.28
CA ILE A 18 -5.85 25.89 -16.15
C ILE A 18 -5.13 26.42 -17.39
N ASN A 19 -3.93 26.98 -17.21
CA ASN A 19 -3.15 27.54 -18.31
C ASN A 19 -2.66 26.45 -19.27
N LEU A 20 -2.21 25.30 -18.75
CA LEU A 20 -1.84 24.14 -19.58
C LEU A 20 -3.02 23.68 -20.42
N LEU A 21 -4.19 23.47 -19.80
CA LEU A 21 -5.38 22.96 -20.47
C LEU A 21 -5.93 23.97 -21.50
N LYS A 22 -5.96 25.27 -21.19
CA LYS A 22 -6.34 26.31 -22.17
C LYS A 22 -5.40 26.34 -23.38
N ARG A 23 -4.10 26.16 -23.15
CA ARG A 23 -3.12 26.09 -24.24
C ARG A 23 -3.27 24.81 -25.05
N ALA A 24 -3.56 23.68 -24.41
CA ALA A 24 -3.87 22.44 -25.11
C ALA A 24 -5.12 22.59 -26.00
N LYS A 25 -6.21 23.16 -25.47
CA LYS A 25 -7.43 23.45 -26.24
C LYS A 25 -7.16 24.30 -27.48
N ALA A 26 -6.20 25.22 -27.44
CA ALA A 26 -5.88 26.07 -28.60
C ALA A 26 -5.33 25.30 -29.82
N PHE A 27 -4.94 24.03 -29.68
CA PHE A 27 -4.44 23.20 -30.78
C PHE A 27 -5.54 22.40 -31.50
N GLY A 28 -6.80 22.50 -31.09
CA GLY A 28 -7.90 21.83 -31.78
C GLY A 28 -9.30 22.25 -31.32
N ASP A 29 -10.30 21.58 -31.88
CA ASP A 29 -11.72 21.87 -31.67
C ASP A 29 -12.28 21.13 -30.44
N LYS A 30 -11.72 19.97 -30.10
CA LYS A 30 -12.11 19.13 -28.95
C LYS A 30 -10.91 18.87 -28.05
N LEU A 31 -11.05 19.02 -26.74
CA LEU A 31 -10.04 18.71 -25.73
C LEU A 31 -10.54 17.56 -24.85
N ILE A 32 -9.80 16.47 -24.88
CA ILE A 32 -9.92 15.32 -23.99
C ILE A 32 -8.82 15.43 -22.92
N VAL A 33 -9.18 15.21 -21.66
CA VAL A 33 -8.22 15.25 -20.55
C VAL A 33 -8.19 13.90 -19.84
N GLY A 34 -7.04 13.24 -19.86
CA GLY A 34 -6.78 12.02 -19.09
C GLY A 34 -6.33 12.35 -17.67
N VAL A 35 -7.12 11.95 -16.68
CA VAL A 35 -6.79 12.10 -15.26
C VAL A 35 -6.18 10.79 -14.75
N THR A 36 -4.95 10.83 -14.23
CA THR A 36 -4.28 9.63 -13.73
C THR A 36 -4.95 9.05 -12.50
N SER A 37 -5.06 7.73 -12.42
CA SER A 37 -5.47 7.01 -11.21
C SER A 37 -4.43 7.19 -10.10
N GLU A 38 -4.86 7.02 -8.85
CA GLU A 38 -3.96 7.13 -7.69
C GLU A 38 -2.90 6.02 -7.70
N LEU A 39 -3.26 4.83 -8.18
CA LEU A 39 -2.36 3.70 -8.34
C LEU A 39 -1.24 4.02 -9.33
N TYR A 40 -1.62 4.53 -10.50
CA TYR A 40 -0.65 4.92 -11.52
C TYR A 40 0.23 6.09 -11.08
N ASP A 41 -0.33 7.05 -10.33
CA ASP A 41 0.46 8.12 -9.71
C ASP A 41 1.50 7.57 -8.71
N ARG A 42 1.17 6.53 -7.94
CA ARG A 42 2.13 5.87 -7.04
C ARG A 42 3.22 5.10 -7.79
N GLU A 43 2.89 4.44 -8.90
CA GLU A 43 3.86 3.73 -9.75
C GLU A 43 4.97 4.64 -10.27
N ARG A 44 4.59 5.84 -10.72
CA ARG A 44 5.52 6.86 -11.23
C ARG A 44 6.21 7.67 -10.13
N GLY A 45 6.09 7.26 -8.86
CA GLY A 45 6.74 7.91 -7.72
C GLY A 45 6.03 9.15 -7.17
N LYS A 46 4.75 9.35 -7.49
CA LYS A 46 3.95 10.51 -7.05
C LYS A 46 2.97 10.12 -5.93
N PHE A 47 3.52 10.00 -4.73
CA PHE A 47 2.84 9.54 -3.51
C PHE A 47 1.92 10.57 -2.86
N ASN A 48 2.22 11.85 -3.07
CA ASN A 48 1.57 12.96 -2.38
C ASN A 48 0.32 13.50 -3.08
N VAL A 49 -0.41 12.67 -3.82
CA VAL A 49 -1.70 13.06 -4.40
C VAL A 49 -2.73 13.20 -3.26
N VAL A 50 -3.28 14.39 -3.12
CA VAL A 50 -4.19 14.74 -2.02
C VAL A 50 -5.63 14.51 -2.43
N ASN A 51 -6.04 15.09 -3.55
CA ASN A 51 -7.42 15.03 -4.01
C ASN A 51 -7.77 13.65 -4.56
N SER A 52 -8.98 13.17 -4.26
CA SER A 52 -9.45 11.88 -4.76
C SER A 52 -9.54 11.88 -6.28
N LEU A 53 -9.48 10.70 -6.90
CA LEU A 53 -9.69 10.59 -8.35
C LEU A 53 -11.03 11.23 -8.77
N GLU A 54 -12.10 11.00 -8.01
CA GLU A 54 -13.42 11.59 -8.28
C GLU A 54 -13.39 13.12 -8.20
N GLU A 55 -12.76 13.69 -7.17
CA GLU A 55 -12.60 15.15 -7.01
C GLU A 55 -11.84 15.75 -8.19
N ARG A 56 -10.75 15.11 -8.61
CA ARG A 56 -9.91 15.56 -9.72
C ARG A 56 -10.69 15.47 -11.03
N VAL A 57 -11.35 14.36 -11.29
CA VAL A 57 -12.22 14.17 -12.47
C VAL A 57 -13.33 15.23 -12.50
N LYS A 58 -14.10 15.41 -11.42
CA LYS A 58 -15.13 16.47 -11.33
C LYS A 58 -14.56 17.86 -11.57
N THR A 59 -13.40 18.16 -10.99
CA THR A 59 -12.75 19.47 -11.15
C THR A 59 -12.43 19.75 -12.62
N ILE A 60 -11.91 18.75 -13.34
CA ILE A 60 -11.59 18.87 -14.76
C ILE A 60 -12.87 18.91 -15.62
N GLN A 61 -13.86 18.06 -15.33
CA GLN A 61 -15.15 18.02 -16.04
C GLN A 61 -15.91 19.34 -15.95
N ASN A 62 -15.77 20.08 -14.85
CA ASN A 62 -16.42 21.38 -14.65
C ASN A 62 -15.77 22.54 -15.42
N LEU A 63 -14.66 22.31 -16.15
CA LEU A 63 -14.01 23.34 -16.94
C LEU A 63 -14.74 23.53 -18.28
N PRO A 64 -15.18 24.75 -18.64
CA PRO A 64 -16.05 24.98 -19.80
C PRO A 64 -15.38 24.77 -21.17
N PHE A 65 -14.06 24.51 -21.18
CA PHE A 65 -13.25 24.29 -22.38
C PHE A 65 -12.67 22.88 -22.45
N VAL A 66 -13.07 21.99 -21.53
CA VAL A 66 -12.80 20.54 -21.59
C VAL A 66 -14.06 19.86 -22.09
N ASP A 67 -13.94 19.06 -23.15
CA ASP A 67 -15.09 18.42 -23.79
C ASP A 67 -15.32 16.99 -23.27
N GLU A 68 -14.25 16.31 -22.85
CA GLU A 68 -14.30 14.94 -22.35
C GLU A 68 -13.19 14.68 -21.33
N VAL A 69 -13.47 13.82 -20.35
CA VAL A 69 -12.51 13.40 -19.33
C VAL A 69 -12.46 11.88 -19.31
N ILE A 70 -11.25 11.33 -19.41
CA ILE A 70 -10.98 9.89 -19.29
C ILE A 70 -10.08 9.65 -18.09
N ILE A 71 -10.05 8.41 -17.60
CA ILE A 71 -9.16 8.01 -16.51
C ILE A 71 -7.99 7.23 -17.10
N GLU A 72 -6.78 7.57 -16.70
CA GLU A 72 -5.56 6.83 -17.07
C GLU A 72 -5.14 5.89 -15.94
N TYR A 73 -5.12 4.59 -16.22
CA TYR A 73 -4.79 3.54 -15.25
C TYR A 73 -3.37 3.00 -15.38
N ASP A 74 -2.75 3.07 -16.55
CA ASP A 74 -1.43 2.51 -16.80
C ASP A 74 -0.67 3.25 -17.93
N LYS A 75 0.61 2.90 -18.09
CA LYS A 75 1.52 3.53 -19.06
C LYS A 75 1.22 3.19 -20.53
N ASP A 76 0.59 2.04 -20.78
CA ASP A 76 0.34 1.48 -22.10
C ASP A 76 -1.05 1.88 -22.65
N GLN A 77 -1.82 2.65 -21.88
CA GLN A 77 -3.14 3.14 -22.27
C GLN A 77 -3.10 4.23 -23.35
N LYS A 78 -2.11 5.15 -23.32
CA LYS A 78 -2.06 6.32 -24.22
C LYS A 78 -2.17 5.99 -25.71
N PRO A 79 -1.44 4.99 -26.26
CA PRO A 79 -1.57 4.64 -27.68
C PRO A 79 -2.97 4.16 -28.05
N LYS A 80 -3.62 3.40 -27.16
CA LYS A 80 -4.99 2.89 -27.36
C LYS A 80 -5.99 4.04 -27.38
N ASP A 81 -5.92 4.91 -26.37
CA ASP A 81 -6.78 6.09 -26.26
C ASP A 81 -6.67 6.98 -27.52
N ILE A 82 -5.44 7.23 -27.99
CA ILE A 82 -5.19 8.05 -29.18
C ILE A 82 -5.87 7.47 -30.43
N GLN A 83 -5.79 6.16 -30.61
CA GLN A 83 -6.39 5.48 -31.76
C GLN A 83 -7.91 5.41 -31.65
N GLU A 84 -8.45 4.97 -30.51
CA GLU A 84 -9.89 4.77 -30.30
C GLU A 84 -10.66 6.08 -30.31
N LEU A 85 -10.08 7.14 -29.73
CA LEU A 85 -10.70 8.47 -29.65
C LEU A 85 -10.38 9.35 -30.87
N ASN A 86 -9.64 8.83 -31.86
CA ASN A 86 -9.22 9.54 -33.07
C ASN A 86 -8.55 10.89 -32.74
N VAL A 87 -7.51 10.84 -31.90
CA VAL A 87 -6.79 12.03 -31.45
C VAL A 87 -5.78 12.48 -32.51
N ASP A 88 -5.84 13.77 -32.87
CA ASP A 88 -4.90 14.37 -33.82
C ASP A 88 -3.65 14.94 -33.14
N VAL A 89 -3.78 15.43 -31.90
CA VAL A 89 -2.68 16.07 -31.15
C VAL A 89 -2.60 15.60 -29.71
N PHE A 90 -1.42 15.16 -29.30
CA PHE A 90 -1.06 14.97 -27.90
C PHE A 90 -0.29 16.18 -27.39
N VAL A 91 -0.75 16.77 -26.30
CA VAL A 91 -0.13 17.94 -25.67
C VAL A 91 0.29 17.63 -24.24
N ILE A 92 1.51 17.99 -23.87
CA ILE A 92 1.99 17.87 -22.48
C ILE A 92 3.01 18.96 -22.14
N GLY A 93 3.35 19.13 -20.86
CA GLY A 93 4.42 20.03 -20.44
C GLY A 93 5.80 19.61 -20.95
N ASP A 94 6.69 20.57 -21.19
CA ASP A 94 8.05 20.34 -21.69
C ASP A 94 9.00 19.66 -20.69
N ASP A 95 8.59 19.53 -19.43
CA ASP A 95 9.21 18.65 -18.43
C ASP A 95 9.32 17.19 -18.93
N TRP A 96 8.51 16.80 -19.94
CA TRP A 96 8.48 15.47 -20.55
C TRP A 96 9.10 15.42 -21.94
N LYS A 97 9.82 16.46 -22.36
CA LYS A 97 10.33 16.58 -23.72
C LYS A 97 11.17 15.34 -24.12
N GLY A 98 10.76 14.70 -25.22
CA GLY A 98 11.40 13.49 -25.75
C GLY A 98 10.85 12.18 -25.18
N HIS A 99 10.15 12.20 -24.04
CA HIS A 99 9.65 11.00 -23.38
C HIS A 99 8.44 10.37 -24.12
N PHE A 100 7.61 11.20 -24.76
CA PHE A 100 6.41 10.75 -25.47
C PHE A 100 6.57 10.77 -26.99
N ASP A 101 7.80 10.82 -27.48
CA ASP A 101 8.08 10.91 -28.92
C ASP A 101 7.65 9.66 -29.69
N TYR A 102 7.52 8.52 -29.01
CA TYR A 102 6.96 7.30 -29.59
C TYR A 102 5.50 7.44 -30.02
N LEU A 103 4.76 8.45 -29.51
CA LEU A 103 3.38 8.73 -29.93
C LEU A 103 3.30 9.45 -31.28
N LYS A 104 4.44 9.94 -31.83
CA LYS A 104 4.49 10.59 -33.15
C LYS A 104 4.08 9.66 -34.30
N ASP A 105 4.13 8.35 -34.08
CA ASP A 105 3.65 7.36 -35.03
C ASP A 105 2.12 7.32 -35.12
N PHE A 106 1.42 7.92 -34.14
CA PHE A 106 -0.04 7.92 -34.05
C PHE A 106 -0.65 9.33 -34.16
N CYS A 107 -0.01 10.37 -33.63
CA CYS A 107 -0.54 11.74 -33.63
C CYS A 107 0.56 12.83 -33.54
N GLU A 108 0.20 14.10 -33.68
CA GLU A 108 1.11 15.24 -33.49
C GLU A 108 1.46 15.41 -32.00
N VAL A 109 2.75 15.37 -31.63
CA VAL A 109 3.20 15.52 -30.23
C VAL A 109 3.75 16.93 -29.98
N ILE A 110 3.12 17.67 -29.06
CA ILE A 110 3.48 19.05 -28.71
C ILE A 110 3.86 19.17 -27.24
N TYR A 111 5.05 19.73 -26.99
CA TYR A 111 5.55 20.04 -25.66
C TYR A 111 5.39 21.53 -25.35
N LEU A 112 4.67 21.85 -24.28
CA LEU A 112 4.37 23.22 -23.87
C LEU A 112 5.35 23.69 -22.80
N PRO A 113 6.01 24.85 -22.97
CA PRO A 113 6.86 25.42 -21.93
C PRO A 113 6.11 25.62 -20.62
N ARG A 114 6.75 25.26 -19.51
CA ARG A 114 6.21 25.42 -18.16
C ARG A 114 5.76 26.86 -17.91
N THR A 115 4.63 27.01 -17.21
CA THR A 115 4.23 28.33 -16.68
C THR A 115 5.07 28.59 -15.43
N PRO A 116 5.96 29.61 -15.38
CA PRO A 116 6.78 29.87 -14.20
C PRO A 116 5.92 30.30 -13.01
N ARG A 117 6.31 29.88 -11.79
CA ARG A 117 5.80 30.31 -10.47
C ARG A 117 4.49 29.71 -9.93
N ILE A 118 3.92 28.68 -10.53
CA ILE A 118 2.75 27.98 -9.94
C ILE A 118 2.93 26.48 -10.17
N SER A 119 3.52 25.78 -9.20
CA SER A 119 3.55 24.31 -9.18
C SER A 119 2.83 23.80 -7.93
N SER A 120 2.23 22.62 -8.04
CA SER A 120 1.64 21.91 -6.91
C SER A 120 2.64 21.69 -5.77
N THR A 121 3.95 21.72 -6.03
CA THR A 121 5.01 21.72 -5.01
C THR A 121 4.90 22.88 -4.02
N GLN A 122 4.55 24.10 -4.47
CA GLN A 122 4.39 25.25 -3.57
C GLN A 122 3.09 25.17 -2.77
N LEU A 123 1.99 24.73 -3.40
CA LEU A 123 0.73 24.48 -2.68
C LEU A 123 0.83 23.32 -1.68
N ARG A 124 1.75 22.37 -1.90
CA ARG A 124 2.03 21.29 -0.96
C ARG A 124 2.82 21.73 0.26
N GLN A 125 3.60 22.81 0.15
CA GLN A 125 4.24 23.43 1.32
C GLN A 125 3.21 24.09 2.26
N ASP A 126 2.03 24.44 1.74
CA ASP A 126 0.91 24.95 2.55
C ASP A 126 0.12 23.81 3.26
N LEU A 127 0.40 22.54 2.97
CA LEU A 127 -0.17 21.42 3.72
C LEU A 127 0.66 21.17 4.97
N ASN A 128 0.03 21.31 6.15
CA ASN A 128 0.66 21.02 7.43
C ASN A 128 1.35 19.65 7.41
N GLU A 129 2.63 19.64 7.81
CA GLU A 129 3.41 18.42 8.03
C GLU A 129 2.77 17.58 9.13
N ILE A 130 2.71 16.26 8.92
CA ILE A 130 2.20 15.33 9.93
C ILE A 130 3.36 14.94 10.84
N ASN A 131 3.25 15.27 12.13
CA ASN A 131 4.23 14.89 13.14
C ASN A 131 3.93 13.47 13.63
N ILE A 132 4.82 12.54 13.32
CA ILE A 132 4.70 11.14 13.74
C ILE A 132 5.61 10.88 14.94
N GLY A 133 5.06 10.22 15.95
CA GLY A 133 5.82 9.57 17.01
C GLY A 133 6.03 8.08 16.71
N VAL A 134 7.16 7.51 17.13
CA VAL A 134 7.45 6.08 16.94
C VAL A 134 7.48 5.36 18.29
N ILE A 135 6.67 4.32 18.45
CA ILE A 135 6.72 3.40 19.59
C ILE A 135 7.57 2.18 19.21
N GLY A 136 8.67 1.97 19.93
CA GLY A 136 9.64 0.91 19.66
C GLY A 136 10.90 1.41 18.96
N THR A 137 12.03 0.74 19.21
CA THR A 137 13.37 1.16 18.73
C THR A 137 14.07 0.06 17.93
N GLY A 138 13.30 -0.93 17.47
CA GLY A 138 13.79 -2.14 16.81
C GLY A 138 14.19 -1.96 15.34
N ARG A 139 14.55 -3.06 14.68
CA ARG A 139 15.00 -3.09 13.28
C ARG A 139 14.01 -2.40 12.33
N ILE A 140 12.71 -2.68 12.49
CA ILE A 140 11.67 -2.14 11.62
C ILE A 140 11.38 -0.65 11.87
N ALA A 141 11.51 -0.19 13.12
CA ALA A 141 11.42 1.24 13.46
C ALA A 141 12.52 2.06 12.77
N ASN A 142 13.76 1.54 12.72
CA ASN A 142 14.85 2.24 12.01
C ASN A 142 14.58 2.29 10.50
N ARG A 143 14.05 1.21 9.91
CA ARG A 143 13.68 1.17 8.48
C ARG A 143 12.56 2.16 8.17
N PHE A 144 11.54 2.22 9.02
CA PHE A 144 10.44 3.18 8.90
C PHE A 144 10.97 4.61 8.85
N VAL A 145 11.80 5.01 9.81
CA VAL A 145 12.38 6.36 9.83
C VAL A 145 13.25 6.61 8.59
N SER A 146 14.01 5.61 8.14
CA SER A 146 14.84 5.71 6.93
C SER A 146 14.03 5.76 5.63
N SER A 147 12.76 5.34 5.66
CA SER A 147 11.87 5.34 4.49
C SER A 147 11.06 6.63 4.31
N ILE A 148 11.08 7.49 5.33
CA ILE A 148 10.46 8.82 5.27
C ILE A 148 11.41 9.75 4.51
N ASP A 149 10.92 10.31 3.42
CA ASP A 149 11.63 11.30 2.61
C ASP A 149 10.84 12.62 2.52
N GLU A 150 11.42 13.60 1.82
CA GLU A 150 10.82 14.92 1.61
C GLU A 150 9.46 14.90 0.87
N HIS A 151 9.10 13.79 0.23
CA HIS A 151 7.84 13.64 -0.50
C HIS A 151 6.69 13.13 0.38
N CYS A 152 6.98 12.52 1.54
CA CYS A 152 5.96 12.03 2.47
C CYS A 152 5.18 13.16 3.16
N ASN A 153 5.76 14.36 3.31
CA ASN A 153 5.23 15.44 4.16
C ASN A 153 4.99 14.99 5.62
N VAL A 154 5.93 14.19 6.14
CA VAL A 154 5.92 13.58 7.46
C VAL A 154 7.22 13.93 8.17
N ILE A 155 7.12 14.26 9.46
CA ILE A 155 8.28 14.44 10.33
C ILE A 155 8.21 13.43 11.47
N VAL A 156 9.29 12.67 11.66
CA VAL A 156 9.45 11.85 12.88
C VAL A 156 9.91 12.75 14.02
N LYS A 157 8.98 13.14 14.87
CA LYS A 157 9.20 14.14 15.92
C LYS A 157 9.74 13.53 17.20
N SER A 158 9.21 12.37 17.58
CA SER A 158 9.53 11.74 18.85
C SER A 158 9.57 10.22 18.77
N ALA A 159 10.26 9.60 19.73
CA ALA A 159 10.29 8.16 19.90
C ALA A 159 10.04 7.76 21.36
N PHE A 160 9.44 6.58 21.57
CA PHE A 160 9.14 6.02 22.87
C PHE A 160 9.53 4.54 22.98
N SER A 161 10.10 4.18 24.14
CA SER A 161 10.28 2.79 24.58
C SER A 161 10.46 2.76 26.09
N ARG A 162 10.15 1.62 26.73
CA ARG A 162 10.33 1.42 28.19
C ARG A 162 11.78 1.56 28.65
N ASN A 163 12.76 1.44 27.75
CA ASN A 163 14.17 1.60 28.06
C ASN A 163 14.68 2.90 27.43
N ILE A 164 14.90 3.91 28.27
CA ILE A 164 15.36 5.23 27.84
C ILE A 164 16.71 5.20 27.12
N GLN A 165 17.62 4.28 27.46
CA GLN A 165 18.91 4.17 26.78
C GLN A 165 18.72 3.76 25.32
N ASN A 166 17.86 2.78 25.06
CA ASN A 166 17.53 2.36 23.69
C ASN A 166 16.89 3.50 22.89
N VAL A 167 16.07 4.35 23.55
CA VAL A 167 15.48 5.54 22.92
C VAL A 167 16.56 6.55 22.57
N ASN A 168 17.46 6.86 23.50
CA ASN A 168 18.56 7.81 23.28
C ASN A 168 19.45 7.38 22.09
N ASP A 169 19.77 6.10 22.00
CA ASP A 169 20.55 5.55 20.88
C ASP A 169 19.77 5.65 19.56
N PHE A 170 18.46 5.37 19.60
CA PHE A 170 17.57 5.43 18.44
C PHE A 170 17.39 6.86 17.91
N ILE A 171 17.12 7.84 18.78
CA ILE A 171 16.94 9.23 18.35
C ILE A 171 18.24 9.82 17.83
N THR A 172 19.39 9.49 18.45
CA THR A 172 20.70 9.94 18.00
C THR A 172 21.03 9.41 16.62
N ARG A 173 20.78 8.11 16.39
CA ARG A 173 21.04 7.47 15.09
C ARG A 173 20.17 8.03 13.96
N ASN A 174 18.92 8.35 14.26
CA ASN A 174 17.94 8.73 13.26
C ASN A 174 17.68 10.25 13.19
N GLY A 175 18.39 11.07 13.98
CA GLY A 175 18.22 12.51 13.99
C GLY A 175 16.86 12.99 14.52
N ILE A 176 16.24 12.24 15.44
CA ILE A 176 14.92 12.55 16.01
C ILE A 176 15.08 13.51 17.18
N SER A 177 14.18 14.48 17.31
CA SER A 177 14.33 15.57 18.28
C SER A 177 14.08 15.15 19.74
N TYR A 178 13.11 14.27 19.99
CA TYR A 178 12.66 13.96 21.35
C TYR A 178 12.56 12.45 21.63
N GLY A 179 13.01 12.03 22.80
CA GLY A 179 12.92 10.65 23.28
C GLY A 179 12.21 10.57 24.63
N PHE A 180 11.35 9.57 24.80
CA PHE A 180 10.53 9.39 25.99
C PHE A 180 10.53 7.93 26.48
N ASP A 181 10.50 7.75 27.79
CA ASP A 181 10.23 6.46 28.47
C ASP A 181 8.90 6.46 29.22
N ASP A 182 8.17 7.57 29.16
CA ASP A 182 6.82 7.78 29.68
C ASP A 182 5.85 7.98 28.51
N ILE A 183 4.82 7.15 28.45
CA ILE A 183 3.88 7.13 27.32
C ILE A 183 3.02 8.39 27.26
N ASP A 184 2.64 8.96 28.41
CA ASP A 184 1.78 10.13 28.46
C ASP A 184 2.56 11.38 28.00
N LYS A 185 3.82 11.50 28.40
CA LYS A 185 4.72 12.54 27.87
C LYS A 185 4.95 12.40 26.37
N PHE A 186 5.13 11.17 25.89
CA PHE A 186 5.25 10.90 24.45
C PHE A 186 4.01 11.33 23.68
N LEU A 187 2.81 10.95 24.12
CA LEU A 187 1.55 11.32 23.45
C LEU A 187 1.29 12.83 23.47
N ASN A 188 1.80 13.53 24.49
CA ASN A 188 1.73 14.99 24.61
C ASN A 188 2.92 15.74 23.96
N SER A 189 3.80 15.05 23.23
CA SER A 189 4.98 15.67 22.59
C SER A 189 4.65 16.49 21.32
N GLY A 190 3.37 16.80 21.09
CA GLY A 190 2.90 17.51 19.90
C GLY A 190 3.00 16.68 18.62
N ILE A 191 2.76 15.36 18.72
CA ILE A 191 2.59 14.45 17.59
C ILE A 191 1.12 14.36 17.19
N ASP A 192 0.87 14.13 15.90
CA ASP A 192 -0.45 13.98 15.29
C ASP A 192 -0.80 12.49 15.11
N ALA A 193 0.22 11.66 14.88
CA ALA A 193 0.06 10.23 14.63
C ALA A 193 1.18 9.40 15.30
N VAL A 194 0.97 8.09 15.39
CA VAL A 194 1.88 7.14 16.00
C VAL A 194 2.11 5.95 15.08
N TYR A 195 3.38 5.61 14.87
CA TYR A 195 3.81 4.34 14.30
C TYR A 195 4.20 3.35 15.41
N ILE A 196 3.50 2.23 15.52
CA ILE A 196 3.73 1.21 16.55
C ILE A 196 4.55 0.07 15.95
N ALA A 197 5.81 -0.03 16.36
CA ALA A 197 6.78 -1.05 15.95
C ALA A 197 7.37 -1.79 17.17
N SER A 198 6.53 -2.00 18.18
CA SER A 198 6.88 -2.72 19.41
C SER A 198 6.67 -4.23 19.24
N PRO A 199 6.97 -5.06 20.27
CA PRO A 199 6.63 -6.48 20.24
C PRO A 199 5.11 -6.73 20.23
N HIS A 200 4.66 -7.84 19.61
CA HIS A 200 3.24 -8.13 19.33
C HIS A 200 2.33 -8.01 20.56
N GLN A 201 2.78 -8.51 21.71
CA GLN A 201 2.03 -8.49 22.98
C GLN A 201 1.71 -7.10 23.52
N THR A 202 2.34 -6.06 22.97
CA THR A 202 2.15 -4.68 23.42
C THR A 202 1.34 -3.83 22.45
N HIS A 203 1.07 -4.33 21.24
CA HIS A 203 0.40 -3.56 20.19
C HIS A 203 -0.97 -3.08 20.63
N PHE A 204 -1.83 -3.96 21.15
CA PHE A 204 -3.19 -3.62 21.59
C PHE A 204 -3.21 -2.46 22.60
N GLU A 205 -2.45 -2.60 23.69
CA GLU A 205 -2.40 -1.59 24.75
C GLU A 205 -1.87 -0.24 24.25
N TYR A 206 -0.84 -0.24 23.40
CA TYR A 206 -0.32 1.00 22.84
C TYR A 206 -1.28 1.63 21.83
N ALA A 207 -1.84 0.83 20.92
CA ALA A 207 -2.81 1.31 19.92
C ALA A 207 -4.03 1.93 20.60
N LYS A 208 -4.60 1.24 21.59
CA LYS A 208 -5.74 1.72 22.38
C LYS A 208 -5.44 3.06 23.05
N LYS A 209 -4.29 3.20 23.73
CA LYS A 209 -3.89 4.47 24.36
C LYS A 209 -3.70 5.61 23.36
N CYS A 210 -3.11 5.31 22.21
CA CYS A 210 -2.91 6.30 21.15
C CYS A 210 -4.26 6.79 20.59
N ILE A 211 -5.16 5.86 20.27
CA ILE A 211 -6.50 6.16 19.76
C ILE A 211 -7.29 7.01 20.76
N LEU A 212 -7.34 6.59 22.04
CA LEU A 212 -8.03 7.33 23.11
C LEU A 212 -7.43 8.74 23.36
N SER A 213 -6.18 8.94 22.95
CA SER A 213 -5.51 10.25 23.00
C SER A 213 -5.65 11.05 21.70
N ASN A 214 -6.60 10.68 20.84
CA ASN A 214 -6.87 11.29 19.54
C ASN A 214 -5.65 11.30 18.61
N LYS A 215 -4.85 10.21 18.61
CA LYS A 215 -3.74 10.02 17.68
C LYS A 215 -4.13 9.03 16.60
N HIS A 216 -3.78 9.36 15.36
CA HIS A 216 -3.82 8.39 14.26
C HIS A 216 -2.80 7.29 14.49
N VAL A 217 -3.11 6.04 14.13
CA VAL A 217 -2.27 4.88 14.43
C VAL A 217 -1.99 4.05 13.19
N LEU A 218 -0.70 3.87 12.88
CA LEU A 218 -0.18 2.85 11.97
C LEU A 218 0.51 1.78 12.82
N CYS A 219 -0.02 0.57 12.85
CA CYS A 219 0.46 -0.50 13.73
C CYS A 219 1.09 -1.64 12.94
N GLU A 220 2.28 -2.07 13.33
CA GLU A 220 2.93 -3.26 12.75
C GLU A 220 2.09 -4.52 12.89
N LYS A 221 2.29 -5.43 11.93
CA LYS A 221 1.54 -6.68 11.83
C LYS A 221 2.13 -7.78 12.73
N PRO A 222 1.30 -8.70 13.25
CA PRO A 222 -0.15 -8.56 13.33
C PRO A 222 -0.51 -7.49 14.37
N VAL A 223 -1.55 -6.69 14.11
CA VAL A 223 -2.01 -5.67 15.08
C VAL A 223 -2.31 -6.32 16.43
N THR A 224 -3.06 -7.42 16.42
CA THR A 224 -3.40 -8.18 17.61
C THR A 224 -3.31 -9.66 17.30
N LEU A 225 -3.24 -10.49 18.34
CA LEU A 225 -3.42 -11.93 18.20
C LEU A 225 -4.84 -12.38 18.58
N ASN A 226 -5.70 -11.43 18.96
CA ASN A 226 -7.06 -11.66 19.43
C ASN A 226 -8.07 -10.84 18.63
N LYS A 227 -9.11 -11.51 18.13
CA LYS A 227 -10.17 -10.91 17.32
C LYS A 227 -10.95 -9.83 18.05
N CYS A 228 -11.31 -10.06 19.31
CA CYS A 228 -12.05 -9.08 20.11
C CYS A 228 -11.22 -7.80 20.34
N GLU A 229 -9.90 -7.95 20.55
CA GLU A 229 -8.99 -6.80 20.67
C GLU A 229 -8.96 -5.97 19.38
N LEU A 230 -8.89 -6.61 18.20
CA LEU A 230 -8.90 -5.90 16.93
C LEU A 230 -10.23 -5.17 16.70
N GLU A 231 -11.36 -5.84 16.96
CA GLU A 231 -12.69 -5.24 16.84
C GLU A 231 -12.85 -4.03 17.77
N GLU A 232 -12.35 -4.11 19.00
CA GLU A 232 -12.33 -2.99 19.93
C GLU A 232 -11.54 -1.79 19.38
N LEU A 233 -10.33 -2.02 18.86
CA LEU A 233 -9.50 -0.95 18.29
C LEU A 233 -10.17 -0.25 17.10
N ILE A 234 -10.80 -1.01 16.20
CA ILE A 234 -11.53 -0.46 15.05
C ILE A 234 -12.69 0.42 15.53
N ILE A 235 -13.51 -0.07 16.47
CA ILE A 235 -14.63 0.69 17.04
C ILE A 235 -14.14 1.98 17.72
N LEU A 236 -13.08 1.89 18.51
CA LEU A 236 -12.50 3.07 19.18
C LEU A 236 -11.97 4.09 18.18
N ALA A 237 -11.31 3.64 17.10
CA ALA A 237 -10.79 4.52 16.06
C ALA A 237 -11.90 5.28 15.34
N GLU A 238 -13.00 4.58 15.01
CA GLU A 238 -14.21 5.20 14.44
C GLU A 238 -14.83 6.23 15.40
N GLN A 239 -14.95 5.89 16.68
CA GLN A 239 -15.52 6.79 17.69
C GLN A 239 -14.69 8.07 17.91
N GLN A 240 -13.36 7.97 17.85
CA GLN A 240 -12.46 9.11 17.99
C GLN A 240 -12.20 9.83 16.65
N ASN A 241 -12.79 9.33 15.54
CA ASN A 241 -12.55 9.81 14.18
C ASN A 241 -11.04 9.90 13.84
N VAL A 242 -10.29 8.87 14.23
CA VAL A 242 -8.86 8.74 13.91
C VAL A 242 -8.63 7.60 12.93
N VAL A 243 -7.68 7.79 12.01
CA VAL A 243 -7.12 6.71 11.20
C VAL A 243 -6.54 5.60 12.07
N PHE A 244 -6.91 4.36 11.77
CA PHE A 244 -6.27 3.16 12.29
C PHE A 244 -5.98 2.19 11.14
N MET A 245 -4.71 1.83 10.96
CA MET A 245 -4.26 0.99 9.85
C MET A 245 -3.23 -0.04 10.29
N GLU A 246 -3.34 -1.27 9.79
CA GLU A 246 -2.32 -2.30 9.92
C GLU A 246 -1.23 -2.14 8.85
N ALA A 247 0.04 -2.21 9.27
CA ALA A 247 1.19 -2.09 8.39
C ALA A 247 1.51 -3.44 7.71
N ILE A 248 0.74 -3.77 6.67
CA ILE A 248 1.05 -4.87 5.75
C ILE A 248 1.48 -4.30 4.40
N LYS A 249 2.73 -3.82 4.33
CA LYS A 249 3.28 -3.14 3.15
C LYS A 249 2.95 -3.74 1.78
N THR A 250 2.85 -5.08 1.69
CA THR A 250 2.52 -5.80 0.44
C THR A 250 1.22 -5.30 -0.18
N ALA A 251 0.21 -4.97 0.63
CA ALA A 251 -1.08 -4.47 0.15
C ALA A 251 -0.94 -3.17 -0.67
N PHE A 252 0.09 -2.37 -0.36
CA PHE A 252 0.26 -1.03 -0.92
C PHE A 252 1.30 -0.99 -2.06
N LEU A 253 1.93 -2.12 -2.37
CA LEU A 253 2.93 -2.18 -3.45
C LEU A 253 2.24 -2.06 -4.82
N PRO A 254 2.82 -1.31 -5.78
CA PRO A 254 2.16 -1.09 -7.07
C PRO A 254 1.96 -2.37 -7.87
N ALA A 255 2.98 -3.23 -7.94
CA ALA A 255 2.87 -4.50 -8.64
C ALA A 255 1.81 -5.42 -8.01
N PHE A 256 1.56 -5.30 -6.70
CA PHE A 256 0.51 -6.05 -6.03
C PHE A 256 -0.88 -5.49 -6.39
N SER A 257 -1.03 -4.17 -6.48
CA SER A 257 -2.27 -3.58 -6.97
C SER A 257 -2.55 -3.94 -8.44
N GLN A 258 -1.53 -3.92 -9.30
CA GLN A 258 -1.71 -4.35 -10.69
C GLN A 258 -2.08 -5.83 -10.76
N LEU A 259 -1.43 -6.68 -9.97
CA LEU A 259 -1.78 -8.09 -9.87
C LEU A 259 -3.28 -8.29 -9.61
N LEU A 260 -3.86 -7.53 -8.66
CA LEU A 260 -5.29 -7.59 -8.39
C LEU A 260 -6.13 -7.11 -9.58
N SER A 261 -5.73 -6.02 -10.24
CA SER A 261 -6.41 -5.53 -11.45
C SER A 261 -6.40 -6.55 -12.61
N GLU A 262 -5.29 -7.28 -12.79
CA GLU A 262 -5.20 -8.34 -13.81
C GLU A 262 -6.14 -9.50 -13.47
N LEU A 263 -6.26 -9.86 -12.19
CA LEU A 263 -7.19 -10.90 -11.75
C LEU A 263 -8.65 -10.49 -11.96
N GLU A 264 -9.00 -9.24 -11.66
CA GLU A 264 -10.34 -8.68 -11.89
C GLU A 264 -10.74 -8.66 -13.36
N SER A 265 -9.77 -8.51 -14.28
CA SER A 265 -10.01 -8.59 -15.72
C SER A 265 -10.48 -9.98 -16.20
N GLY A 266 -10.32 -11.02 -15.36
CA GLY A 266 -10.66 -12.40 -15.69
C GLY A 266 -9.67 -13.08 -16.64
N ILE A 267 -8.45 -12.55 -16.76
CA ILE A 267 -7.43 -13.04 -17.71
C ILE A 267 -7.09 -14.53 -17.52
N ILE A 268 -7.11 -15.03 -16.27
CA ILE A 268 -6.89 -16.45 -15.94
C ILE A 268 -8.18 -17.26 -15.76
N GLY A 269 -9.36 -16.69 -16.08
CA GLY A 269 -10.66 -17.32 -15.84
C GLY A 269 -11.08 -17.28 -14.36
N ASP A 270 -11.91 -18.24 -13.96
CA ASP A 270 -12.37 -18.36 -12.57
C ASP A 270 -11.21 -18.83 -11.69
N ILE A 271 -10.97 -18.12 -10.59
CA ILE A 271 -9.92 -18.45 -9.63
C ILE A 271 -10.38 -19.61 -8.76
N LEU A 272 -9.53 -20.62 -8.59
CA LEU A 272 -9.85 -21.85 -7.84
C LEU A 272 -8.97 -22.03 -6.60
N GLU A 273 -7.71 -21.57 -6.66
CA GLU A 273 -6.74 -21.78 -5.59
C GLU A 273 -5.72 -20.65 -5.48
N VAL A 274 -5.35 -20.30 -4.25
CA VAL A 274 -4.20 -19.43 -3.94
C VAL A 274 -3.19 -20.19 -3.10
N ARG A 275 -1.94 -20.31 -3.56
CA ARG A 275 -0.83 -20.84 -2.75
C ARG A 275 0.19 -19.75 -2.51
N ALA A 276 0.57 -19.53 -1.26
CA ALA A 276 1.56 -18.53 -0.92
C ALA A 276 2.50 -19.04 0.17
N THR A 277 3.81 -18.92 -0.07
CA THR A 277 4.84 -19.40 0.86
C THR A 277 5.69 -18.25 1.35
N PHE A 278 5.79 -18.07 2.66
CA PHE A 278 6.72 -17.15 3.29
C PHE A 278 7.51 -17.87 4.39
N THR A 279 8.77 -18.17 4.09
CA THR A 279 9.70 -18.75 5.07
C THR A 279 10.95 -17.89 5.28
N LYS A 280 11.35 -17.73 6.55
CA LYS A 280 12.66 -17.20 6.97
C LYS A 280 13.36 -18.24 7.85
N LEU A 281 14.69 -18.26 7.86
CA LEU A 281 15.44 -19.00 8.86
C LEU A 281 15.83 -18.04 9.98
N VAL A 282 15.51 -18.40 11.22
CA VAL A 282 15.92 -17.67 12.42
C VAL A 282 16.89 -18.54 13.19
N ASP A 283 18.18 -18.20 13.13
CA ASP A 283 19.25 -19.02 13.71
C ASP A 283 19.30 -18.91 15.24
N ASP A 284 19.02 -17.72 15.78
CA ASP A 284 19.02 -17.49 17.23
C ASP A 284 17.71 -17.98 17.86
N LYS A 285 17.79 -19.10 18.58
CA LYS A 285 16.66 -19.70 19.31
C LYS A 285 16.20 -18.86 20.51
N ASN A 286 16.97 -17.85 20.93
CA ASN A 286 16.54 -16.89 21.96
C ASN A 286 15.87 -15.64 21.37
N ALA A 287 15.74 -15.56 20.04
CA ALA A 287 15.08 -14.43 19.39
C ALA A 287 13.57 -14.42 19.71
N ARG A 288 12.95 -13.23 19.60
CA ARG A 288 11.52 -13.02 19.86
C ARG A 288 10.62 -13.94 19.02
N GLU A 289 11.09 -14.36 17.84
CA GLU A 289 10.37 -15.28 16.97
C GLU A 289 10.13 -16.65 17.61
N TYR A 290 10.94 -17.05 18.59
CA TYR A 290 10.80 -18.29 19.36
C TYR A 290 10.18 -18.07 20.75
N ASP A 291 9.56 -16.91 20.99
CA ASP A 291 8.76 -16.69 22.19
C ASP A 291 7.54 -17.62 22.19
N CYS A 292 7.30 -18.34 23.29
CA CYS A 292 6.26 -19.37 23.36
C CYS A 292 4.84 -18.81 23.27
N ASP A 293 4.64 -17.57 23.73
CA ASP A 293 3.31 -16.96 23.83
C ASP A 293 3.03 -16.07 22.61
N PHE A 294 4.03 -15.32 22.14
CA PHE A 294 3.84 -14.27 21.13
C PHE A 294 4.63 -14.48 19.83
N GLY A 295 5.59 -15.42 19.83
CA GLY A 295 6.37 -15.82 18.67
C GLY A 295 5.64 -16.84 17.80
N GLY A 296 6.39 -17.54 16.95
CA GLY A 296 5.90 -18.56 16.03
C GLY A 296 5.79 -18.10 14.59
N ALA A 297 5.91 -19.05 13.66
CA ALA A 297 5.83 -18.80 12.22
C ALA A 297 4.51 -18.16 11.81
N THR A 298 3.42 -18.60 12.43
CA THR A 298 2.07 -18.08 12.17
C THR A 298 1.99 -16.61 12.58
N ASN A 299 2.34 -16.27 13.81
CA ASN A 299 2.28 -14.90 14.32
C ASN A 299 3.25 -13.97 13.58
N GLU A 300 4.42 -14.46 13.19
CA GLU A 300 5.42 -13.64 12.52
C GLU A 300 5.11 -13.39 11.04
N LEU A 301 4.53 -14.37 10.33
CA LEU A 301 4.54 -14.36 8.85
C LEU A 301 3.15 -14.52 8.22
N ALA A 302 2.14 -15.05 8.91
CA ALA A 302 0.87 -15.44 8.27
C ALA A 302 0.07 -14.27 7.70
N SER A 303 0.20 -13.06 8.24
CA SER A 303 -0.50 -11.87 7.71
C SER A 303 -0.24 -11.65 6.22
N TYR A 304 0.94 -12.01 5.71
CA TYR A 304 1.27 -11.88 4.29
C TYR A 304 0.47 -12.85 3.40
N PRO A 305 0.67 -14.19 3.47
CA PRO A 305 -0.06 -15.12 2.61
C PRO A 305 -1.59 -15.05 2.83
N LEU A 306 -2.05 -14.73 4.04
CA LEU A 306 -3.47 -14.49 4.31
C LEU A 306 -3.98 -13.22 3.64
N LEU A 307 -3.20 -12.13 3.58
CA LEU A 307 -3.57 -10.95 2.79
C LEU A 307 -3.84 -11.33 1.33
N LEU A 308 -2.94 -12.10 0.70
CA LEU A 308 -3.16 -12.51 -0.69
C LEU A 308 -4.40 -13.39 -0.84
N ALA A 309 -4.59 -14.37 0.06
CA ALA A 309 -5.76 -15.23 0.06
C ALA A 309 -7.07 -14.44 0.21
N THR A 310 -7.15 -13.54 1.19
CA THR A 310 -8.33 -12.72 1.46
C THR A 310 -8.62 -11.75 0.31
N LYS A 311 -7.58 -11.11 -0.26
CA LYS A 311 -7.74 -10.19 -1.41
C LYS A 311 -8.30 -10.89 -2.65
N VAL A 312 -7.93 -12.14 -2.87
CA VAL A 312 -8.24 -12.86 -4.10
C VAL A 312 -9.51 -13.71 -3.96
N LEU A 313 -9.73 -14.33 -2.80
CA LEU A 313 -10.81 -15.28 -2.58
C LEU A 313 -11.92 -14.76 -1.65
N GLY A 314 -11.72 -13.63 -0.96
CA GLY A 314 -12.69 -13.03 -0.06
C GLY A 314 -12.75 -13.69 1.31
N ASN A 315 -13.94 -13.72 1.93
CA ASN A 315 -14.12 -14.14 3.32
C ASN A 315 -13.84 -15.62 3.54
N VAL A 316 -13.22 -15.93 4.68
CA VAL A 316 -12.86 -17.30 5.09
C VAL A 316 -14.06 -17.99 5.72
N LYS A 317 -14.33 -19.22 5.31
CA LYS A 317 -15.39 -20.08 5.84
C LYS A 317 -14.84 -21.10 6.84
N ASP A 318 -13.98 -22.00 6.39
CA ASP A 318 -13.33 -23.02 7.23
C ASP A 318 -11.81 -22.81 7.26
N ILE A 319 -11.20 -23.23 8.37
CA ILE A 319 -9.77 -23.07 8.62
C ILE A 319 -9.24 -24.37 9.22
N SER A 320 -8.16 -24.90 8.66
CA SER A 320 -7.40 -26.04 9.17
C SER A 320 -5.91 -25.70 9.27
N PHE A 321 -5.28 -26.11 10.37
CA PHE A 321 -3.87 -25.88 10.62
C PHE A 321 -3.09 -27.20 10.64
N TYR A 322 -1.86 -27.16 10.12
CA TYR A 322 -0.92 -28.27 10.15
C TYR A 322 0.44 -27.79 10.65
N PRO A 323 0.56 -27.42 11.93
CA PRO A 323 1.77 -26.85 12.48
C PRO A 323 2.82 -27.94 12.76
N ILE A 324 4.09 -27.57 12.58
CA ILE A 324 5.25 -28.29 13.10
C ILE A 324 5.70 -27.52 14.35
N MET A 325 5.53 -28.15 15.51
CA MET A 325 5.81 -27.52 16.81
C MET A 325 7.20 -27.93 17.33
N GLU A 326 7.92 -26.97 17.91
CA GLU A 326 9.15 -27.16 18.69
C GLU A 326 9.03 -26.28 19.93
N ASP A 327 9.18 -26.84 21.14
CA ASP A 327 9.12 -26.09 22.41
C ASP A 327 7.90 -25.14 22.55
N LYS A 328 6.71 -25.62 22.14
CA LYS A 328 5.43 -24.86 22.11
C LYS A 328 5.37 -23.71 21.10
N VAL A 329 6.36 -23.58 20.22
CA VAL A 329 6.39 -22.62 19.13
C VAL A 329 6.14 -23.36 17.81
N ASP A 330 5.29 -22.84 16.93
CA ASP A 330 5.20 -23.35 15.57
C ASP A 330 6.39 -22.86 14.74
N ILE A 331 7.33 -23.75 14.45
CA ILE A 331 8.50 -23.43 13.62
C ILE A 331 8.17 -23.41 12.13
N ALA A 332 7.07 -24.07 11.75
CA ALA A 332 6.45 -24.02 10.45
C ALA A 332 4.96 -24.33 10.57
N ASN A 333 4.14 -23.82 9.65
CA ASN A 333 2.72 -24.12 9.61
C ASN A 333 2.21 -24.10 8.16
N ARG A 334 1.27 -25.00 7.86
CA ARG A 334 0.45 -24.93 6.64
C ARG A 334 -0.97 -24.63 7.06
N ILE A 335 -1.46 -23.49 6.63
CA ILE A 335 -2.79 -22.99 6.94
C ILE A 335 -3.63 -23.18 5.68
N VAL A 336 -4.67 -24.01 5.77
CA VAL A 336 -5.60 -24.25 4.68
C VAL A 336 -6.91 -23.56 5.01
N THR A 337 -7.33 -22.63 4.16
CA THR A 337 -8.60 -21.92 4.30
C THR A 337 -9.52 -22.26 3.14
N THR A 338 -10.78 -22.57 3.43
CA THR A 338 -11.86 -22.54 2.44
C THR A 338 -12.53 -21.19 2.53
N HIS A 339 -12.92 -20.61 1.41
CA HIS A 339 -13.59 -19.31 1.35
C HIS A 339 -15.08 -19.48 1.02
N GLU A 340 -15.88 -18.44 1.24
CA GLU A 340 -17.35 -18.51 1.02
C GLU A 340 -17.74 -18.85 -0.43
N ASN A 341 -16.87 -18.53 -1.39
CA ASN A 341 -17.02 -18.93 -2.79
C ASN A 341 -16.68 -20.40 -3.08
N GLY A 342 -16.25 -21.17 -2.07
CA GLY A 342 -15.87 -22.59 -2.18
C GLY A 342 -14.42 -22.84 -2.60
N ASN A 343 -13.65 -21.78 -2.88
CA ASN A 343 -12.24 -21.89 -3.29
C ASN A 343 -11.30 -22.03 -2.08
N ILE A 344 -10.08 -22.46 -2.36
CA ILE A 344 -9.12 -22.88 -1.31
C ILE A 344 -7.87 -22.01 -1.36
N ALA A 345 -7.35 -21.61 -0.20
CA ALA A 345 -5.98 -21.10 -0.10
C ALA A 345 -5.10 -22.01 0.77
N ILE A 346 -3.82 -22.10 0.40
CA ILE A 346 -2.78 -22.79 1.14
C ILE A 346 -1.67 -21.79 1.46
N SER A 347 -1.63 -21.36 2.71
CA SER A 347 -0.64 -20.43 3.24
C SER A 347 0.44 -21.21 3.99
N THR A 348 1.67 -21.20 3.50
CA THR A 348 2.81 -21.90 4.14
C THR A 348 3.73 -20.87 4.79
N VAL A 349 3.94 -21.01 6.10
CA VAL A 349 4.82 -20.14 6.88
C VAL A 349 5.88 -20.93 7.62
N GLY A 350 7.06 -20.33 7.85
CA GLY A 350 8.13 -20.99 8.61
C GLY A 350 9.22 -20.04 9.09
N ILE A 351 9.68 -20.27 10.33
CA ILE A 351 10.85 -19.62 10.95
C ILE A 351 12.03 -20.61 11.17
N GLY A 352 11.74 -21.91 11.18
CA GLY A 352 12.73 -23.00 11.27
C GLY A 352 12.79 -23.90 10.04
N MET A 353 12.08 -23.54 8.97
CA MET A 353 12.02 -24.27 7.70
C MET A 353 12.26 -23.31 6.55
N LYS A 354 13.03 -23.71 5.53
CA LYS A 354 13.18 -22.96 4.28
C LYS A 354 12.51 -23.68 3.12
N GLN A 355 11.73 -22.93 2.35
CA GLN A 355 11.09 -23.37 1.12
C GLN A 355 11.17 -22.25 0.08
N GLU A 356 11.00 -22.58 -1.20
CA GLU A 356 10.79 -21.59 -2.26
C GLU A 356 9.66 -20.65 -1.86
N GLY A 357 9.97 -19.35 -1.76
CA GLY A 357 9.10 -18.34 -1.19
C GLY A 357 8.26 -17.65 -2.26
N CYS A 358 7.62 -18.42 -3.13
CA CYS A 358 6.79 -17.92 -4.22
C CYS A 358 5.29 -17.91 -3.84
N ALA A 359 4.49 -17.28 -4.69
CA ALA A 359 3.04 -17.39 -4.67
C ALA A 359 2.50 -17.78 -6.06
N VAL A 360 1.41 -18.55 -6.07
CA VAL A 360 0.73 -19.04 -7.27
C VAL A 360 -0.77 -18.85 -7.10
N ILE A 361 -1.42 -18.26 -8.11
CA ILE A 361 -2.87 -18.09 -8.18
C ILE A 361 -3.36 -18.88 -9.37
N SER A 362 -4.14 -19.93 -9.13
CA SER A 362 -4.59 -20.88 -10.15
C SER A 362 -6.01 -20.56 -10.60
N GLY A 363 -6.21 -20.41 -11.91
CA GLY A 363 -7.52 -20.21 -12.52
C GLY A 363 -7.85 -21.25 -13.60
N THR A 364 -9.08 -21.18 -14.14
CA THR A 364 -9.57 -22.15 -15.13
C THR A 364 -8.94 -22.04 -16.52
N LYS A 365 -8.30 -20.91 -16.85
CA LYS A 365 -7.66 -20.65 -18.16
C LYS A 365 -6.14 -20.52 -18.10
N GLY A 366 -5.60 -20.31 -16.91
CA GLY A 366 -4.17 -20.04 -16.69
C GLY A 366 -3.86 -19.87 -15.21
N TYR A 367 -2.66 -19.41 -14.91
CA TYR A 367 -2.24 -19.13 -13.54
C TYR A 367 -1.28 -17.94 -13.50
N ILE A 368 -1.25 -17.26 -12.34
CA ILE A 368 -0.25 -16.24 -12.07
C ILE A 368 0.82 -16.83 -11.15
N TYR A 369 2.09 -16.66 -11.55
CA TYR A 369 3.26 -17.01 -10.75
C TYR A 369 3.99 -15.75 -10.28
N ILE A 370 4.22 -15.65 -8.97
CA ILE A 370 4.91 -14.53 -8.33
C ILE A 370 6.19 -15.08 -7.69
N PRO A 371 7.39 -14.75 -8.21
CA PRO A 371 8.64 -15.26 -7.66
C PRO A 371 8.93 -14.69 -6.28
N ALA A 372 9.78 -15.40 -5.52
CA ALA A 372 10.30 -14.89 -4.26
C ALA A 372 11.16 -13.61 -4.48
N PRO A 373 11.12 -12.63 -3.56
CA PRO A 373 10.18 -12.48 -2.44
C PRO A 373 8.82 -11.92 -2.90
N TRP A 374 7.77 -12.74 -2.94
CA TRP A 374 6.47 -12.31 -3.48
C TRP A 374 5.79 -11.24 -2.61
N TRP A 375 6.10 -11.15 -1.32
CA TRP A 375 5.61 -10.09 -0.43
C TRP A 375 6.27 -8.71 -0.71
N LEU A 376 7.29 -8.68 -1.56
CA LEU A 376 7.89 -7.48 -2.14
C LEU A 376 7.62 -7.48 -3.65
N THR A 377 6.37 -7.67 -4.05
CA THR A 377 5.98 -7.85 -5.46
C THR A 377 6.57 -6.75 -6.33
N LYS A 378 7.54 -7.12 -7.17
CA LYS A 378 8.08 -6.29 -8.26
C LYS A 378 7.68 -6.81 -9.63
N LYS A 379 7.41 -8.11 -9.71
CA LYS A 379 6.98 -8.75 -10.94
C LYS A 379 6.17 -9.99 -10.69
N PHE A 380 5.40 -10.36 -11.71
CA PHE A 380 4.66 -11.60 -11.77
C PHE A 380 4.49 -12.02 -13.23
N PHE A 381 4.18 -13.29 -13.43
CA PHE A 381 4.04 -13.92 -14.73
C PHE A 381 2.62 -14.47 -14.86
N ILE A 382 1.91 -14.08 -15.91
CA ILE A 382 0.64 -14.67 -16.28
C ILE A 382 0.95 -15.77 -17.30
N ARG A 383 0.63 -17.01 -16.94
CA ARG A 383 0.96 -18.20 -17.72
C ARG A 383 -0.29 -18.96 -18.12
N PHE A 384 -0.22 -19.58 -19.28
CA PHE A 384 -1.30 -20.36 -19.88
C PHE A 384 -0.77 -21.71 -20.32
N GLU A 385 -1.66 -22.62 -20.69
CA GLU A 385 -1.30 -23.93 -21.27
C GLU A 385 -0.37 -23.77 -22.48
N ASN A 386 -0.64 -22.77 -23.33
CA ASN A 386 0.27 -22.39 -24.40
C ASN A 386 1.36 -21.45 -23.86
N THR A 387 2.57 -21.99 -23.71
CA THR A 387 3.75 -21.29 -23.18
C THR A 387 4.19 -20.09 -24.03
N HIS A 388 3.80 -20.01 -25.29
CA HIS A 388 4.09 -18.84 -26.14
C HIS A 388 3.23 -17.60 -25.81
N LYS A 389 2.26 -17.72 -24.91
CA LYS A 389 1.38 -16.62 -24.47
C LYS A 389 1.74 -16.06 -23.09
N GLU A 390 2.91 -16.41 -22.54
CA GLU A 390 3.35 -15.87 -21.25
C GLU A 390 3.43 -14.33 -21.28
N ILE A 391 2.90 -13.69 -20.24
CA ILE A 391 2.99 -12.25 -20.03
C ILE A 391 3.83 -12.01 -18.79
N GLU A 392 4.95 -11.30 -18.92
CA GLU A 392 5.74 -10.81 -17.79
C GLU A 392 5.38 -9.34 -17.53
N LEU A 393 5.02 -9.03 -16.29
CA LEU A 393 4.75 -7.68 -15.83
C LEU A 393 5.75 -7.32 -14.74
N PHE A 394 6.40 -6.16 -14.89
CA PHE A 394 7.39 -5.64 -13.95
C PHE A 394 7.10 -4.18 -13.59
N TYR A 395 7.04 -3.91 -12.29
CA TYR A 395 6.85 -2.61 -11.68
C TYR A 395 7.94 -2.42 -10.64
N ASP A 396 8.80 -1.44 -10.87
CA ASP A 396 9.80 -1.10 -9.87
C ASP A 396 9.17 -0.21 -8.79
N PHE A 397 9.77 -0.25 -7.62
CA PHE A 397 9.42 0.63 -6.51
C PHE A 397 10.65 0.97 -5.68
N VAL A 398 10.62 2.15 -5.07
CA VAL A 398 11.76 2.70 -4.33
C VAL A 398 11.91 2.02 -2.97
N GLY A 399 13.16 1.69 -2.61
CA GLY A 399 13.51 1.19 -1.30
C GLY A 399 12.90 -0.18 -0.98
N ASP A 400 12.22 -0.27 0.16
CA ASP A 400 11.75 -1.54 0.74
C ASP A 400 10.21 -1.67 0.86
N GLY A 401 9.49 -0.73 0.24
CA GLY A 401 8.04 -0.70 0.15
C GLY A 401 7.31 0.08 1.25
N LEU A 402 7.99 0.44 2.34
CA LEU A 402 7.35 1.12 3.49
C LEU A 402 6.79 2.50 3.12
N HIS A 403 7.38 3.16 2.13
CA HIS A 403 6.90 4.46 1.65
C HIS A 403 5.43 4.41 1.17
N TYR A 404 4.98 3.29 0.61
CA TYR A 404 3.63 3.16 0.05
C TYR A 404 2.56 3.08 1.15
N GLU A 405 2.83 2.34 2.23
CA GLU A 405 1.93 2.30 3.40
C GLU A 405 1.94 3.63 4.17
N ILE A 406 3.11 4.30 4.29
CA ILE A 406 3.19 5.63 4.90
C ILE A 406 2.38 6.64 4.08
N SER A 407 2.53 6.59 2.76
CA SER A 407 1.79 7.47 1.85
C SER A 407 0.27 7.26 1.97
N GLU A 408 -0.19 6.01 2.02
CA GLU A 408 -1.60 5.70 2.24
C GLU A 408 -2.09 6.28 3.58
N PHE A 409 -1.34 6.02 4.65
CA PHE A 409 -1.67 6.51 5.99
C PHE A 409 -1.81 8.04 6.03
N VAL A 410 -0.88 8.76 5.41
CA VAL A 410 -0.92 10.23 5.30
C VAL A 410 -2.12 10.70 4.49
N VAL A 411 -2.44 10.04 3.38
CA VAL A 411 -3.60 10.34 2.55
C VAL A 411 -4.89 10.14 3.35
N MET A 412 -4.99 9.06 4.12
CA MET A 412 -6.13 8.80 4.99
C MET A 412 -6.32 9.88 6.06
N ILE A 413 -5.25 10.33 6.71
CA ILE A 413 -5.30 11.41 7.71
C ILE A 413 -5.87 12.68 7.07
N ARG A 414 -5.34 13.05 5.90
CA ARG A 414 -5.76 14.26 5.17
C ARG A 414 -7.21 14.19 4.69
N ARG A 415 -7.66 13.00 4.30
CA ARG A 415 -9.03 12.75 3.84
C ARG A 415 -10.01 12.42 4.99
N GLN A 416 -9.53 12.37 6.23
CA GLN A 416 -10.32 12.00 7.41
C GLN A 416 -11.03 10.65 7.23
N LYS A 417 -10.34 9.67 6.62
CA LYS A 417 -10.85 8.30 6.44
C LYS A 417 -10.39 7.42 7.59
N THR A 418 -11.30 6.72 8.26
CA THR A 418 -10.95 5.85 9.40
C THR A 418 -10.38 4.49 8.97
N CYS A 419 -10.73 3.99 7.79
CA CYS A 419 -10.26 2.72 7.19
C CYS A 419 -9.71 2.95 5.77
N SER A 420 -8.69 2.17 5.36
CA SER A 420 -8.09 2.28 4.02
C SER A 420 -8.97 1.58 2.98
N ASP A 421 -9.02 2.15 1.76
CA ASP A 421 -9.66 1.48 0.63
C ASP A 421 -8.76 0.35 0.06
N ILE A 422 -7.45 0.37 0.37
CA ILE A 422 -6.45 -0.60 -0.11
C ILE A 422 -6.30 -1.78 0.85
N LEU A 423 -6.32 -1.54 2.15
CA LEU A 423 -6.41 -2.61 3.16
C LEU A 423 -7.61 -2.33 4.06
N SER A 424 -8.73 -2.99 3.75
CA SER A 424 -9.99 -2.69 4.42
C SER A 424 -10.02 -3.22 5.85
N CYS A 425 -10.85 -2.60 6.68
CA CYS A 425 -11.07 -3.08 8.04
C CYS A 425 -11.66 -4.50 8.08
N ASP A 426 -12.39 -4.92 7.05
CA ASP A 426 -12.91 -6.29 6.95
C ASP A 426 -11.82 -7.28 6.54
N GLU A 427 -10.88 -6.88 5.67
CA GLU A 427 -9.71 -7.71 5.35
C GLU A 427 -8.80 -7.91 6.57
N MET A 428 -8.59 -6.86 7.37
CA MET A 428 -7.87 -6.95 8.65
C MET A 428 -8.57 -7.95 9.59
N LYS A 429 -9.90 -7.89 9.71
CA LYS A 429 -10.68 -8.84 10.52
C LYS A 429 -10.56 -10.28 10.02
N GLU A 430 -10.62 -10.52 8.71
CA GLU A 430 -10.51 -11.87 8.14
C GLU A 430 -9.10 -12.46 8.33
N ILE A 431 -8.05 -11.66 8.15
CA ILE A 431 -6.66 -12.09 8.44
C ILE A 431 -6.53 -12.43 9.94
N ASN A 432 -7.01 -11.53 10.80
CA ASN A 432 -6.91 -11.70 12.24
C ASN A 432 -7.72 -12.87 12.77
N LYS A 433 -8.91 -13.13 12.21
CA LYS A 433 -9.74 -14.31 12.52
C LYS A 433 -8.96 -15.61 12.38
N VAL A 434 -8.14 -15.74 11.33
CA VAL A 434 -7.28 -16.93 11.14
C VAL A 434 -6.19 -16.99 12.21
N ILE A 435 -5.52 -15.87 12.47
CA ILE A 435 -4.43 -15.78 13.48
C ILE A 435 -4.97 -16.07 14.89
N SER A 436 -6.12 -15.51 15.26
CA SER A 436 -6.76 -15.73 16.56
C SER A 436 -7.23 -17.16 16.73
N LYS A 437 -7.84 -17.76 15.70
CA LYS A 437 -8.22 -19.18 15.76
C LYS A 437 -7.00 -20.08 15.99
N PHE A 438 -5.86 -19.76 15.38
CA PHE A 438 -4.62 -20.48 15.67
C PHE A 438 -4.20 -20.35 17.13
N GLN A 439 -4.31 -19.16 17.74
CA GLN A 439 -4.00 -18.99 19.17
C GLN A 439 -4.95 -19.78 20.07
N GLU A 440 -6.24 -19.85 19.72
CA GLU A 440 -7.24 -20.64 20.45
C GLU A 440 -6.96 -22.15 20.38
N GLU A 441 -6.48 -22.66 19.24
CA GLU A 441 -6.14 -24.09 19.07
C GLU A 441 -4.74 -24.46 19.60
N LYS A 442 -3.84 -23.47 19.73
CA LYS A 442 -2.49 -23.64 20.29
C LYS A 442 -2.51 -23.70 21.82
N ALA A 443 -3.45 -23.00 22.46
CA ALA A 443 -3.66 -22.94 23.91
C ALA A 443 -4.16 -24.29 24.47
#